data_AF-A0A2P4XQH0-F1
#
_entry.id   AF-A0A2P4XQH0-F1
#
_cell.length_a   1.000
_cell.length_b   1.000
_cell.length_c   1.000
_cell.angle_alpha   90.00
_cell.angle_beta   90.00
_cell.angle_gamma   90.00
#
_symmetry.space_group_name_H-M   'P 1'
#
loop_
_entity.id
_entity.type
_entity.pdbx_description
1 polymer ?
#
loop_
_entity_poly.entity_id
_entity_poly.type
_entity_poly.pdbx_seq_one_letter_code
_entity_poly.pdbx_strand_id
1 'polypeptide(L)'
;MNVLGVPEEHSFKENPLANKLKGRQLLSRTQAVAGIDTSTLFPNANPEGLDLLWKMLVFDVEKRITVEEALRHPYLAMYYDEERESVPVEKFQSFDLDDLDETDLKELMFKEICHFHPEEMVKRAQQQQDNPDSVEKLPPGWVKRESRSVPGKYYYSNPKRGISTWIKEEMD
;
A
#
# COMPACT_ATOMS: atom_id res chain seq x y z
N MET A 1 -29.89 11.12 11.63
CA MET A 1 -30.10 12.45 11.03
C MET A 1 -29.41 12.45 9.66
N ASN A 2 -30.12 12.76 8.57
CA ASN A 2 -29.53 12.76 7.22
C ASN A 2 -28.98 14.16 6.91
N VAL A 3 -27.69 14.40 7.18
CA VAL A 3 -27.09 15.74 7.15
C VAL A 3 -26.82 16.24 5.74
N LEU A 4 -26.26 15.39 4.87
CA LEU A 4 -25.91 15.76 3.49
C LEU A 4 -27.03 15.50 2.49
N GLY A 5 -28.09 14.81 2.91
CA GLY A 5 -29.15 14.37 2.02
C GLY A 5 -28.79 13.10 1.26
N VAL A 6 -29.67 12.72 0.34
CA VAL A 6 -29.45 11.58 -0.56
C VAL A 6 -28.65 12.07 -1.77
N PRO A 7 -27.49 11.46 -2.09
CA PRO A 7 -26.69 11.87 -3.24
C PRO A 7 -27.43 11.67 -4.55
N GLU A 8 -27.12 12.51 -5.53
CA GLU A 8 -27.63 12.37 -6.90
C GLU A 8 -27.04 11.13 -7.58
N GLU A 9 -27.81 10.58 -8.53
CA GLU A 9 -27.49 9.29 -9.15
C GLU A 9 -26.14 9.31 -9.89
N HIS A 10 -25.76 10.42 -10.54
CA HIS A 10 -24.53 10.47 -11.35
C HIS A 10 -23.27 10.45 -10.48
N SER A 11 -23.23 11.24 -9.41
CA SER A 11 -22.12 11.28 -8.45
C SER A 11 -21.84 9.93 -7.77
N PHE A 12 -22.83 9.04 -7.74
CA PHE A 12 -22.69 7.70 -7.14
C PHE A 12 -22.52 6.57 -8.19
N LYS A 13 -23.11 6.71 -9.39
CA LYS A 13 -23.07 5.70 -10.46
C LYS A 13 -21.71 5.54 -11.12
N GLU A 14 -20.96 6.62 -11.23
CA GLU A 14 -19.67 6.63 -11.91
C GLU A 14 -18.51 6.32 -10.96
N ASN A 15 -18.77 6.30 -9.65
CA ASN A 15 -17.81 5.89 -8.64
C ASN A 15 -17.47 4.38 -8.80
N PRO A 16 -16.25 4.01 -9.22
CA PRO A 16 -15.88 2.62 -9.45
C PRO A 16 -15.85 1.77 -8.17
N LEU A 17 -15.66 2.41 -7.01
CA LEU A 17 -15.65 1.79 -5.68
C LEU A 17 -17.07 1.52 -5.17
N ALA A 18 -18.06 2.28 -5.63
CA ALA A 18 -19.46 2.09 -5.33
C ALA A 18 -20.02 0.96 -6.21
N ASN A 19 -19.75 -0.28 -5.80
CA ASN A 19 -20.14 -1.54 -6.47
C ASN A 19 -21.44 -1.41 -7.31
N LYS A 20 -21.26 -1.29 -8.63
CA LYS A 20 -22.13 -0.59 -9.61
C LYS A 20 -23.61 -1.00 -9.62
N LEU A 21 -23.95 -2.19 -9.13
CA LEU A 21 -25.33 -2.68 -9.01
C LEU A 21 -26.01 -2.35 -7.68
N LYS A 22 -25.33 -2.57 -6.55
CA LYS A 22 -25.92 -2.42 -5.21
C LYS A 22 -26.19 -0.95 -4.90
N GLY A 23 -25.28 -0.07 -5.30
CA GLY A 23 -25.43 1.37 -5.18
C GLY A 23 -26.66 1.94 -5.89
N ARG A 24 -26.83 1.56 -7.16
CA ARG A 24 -27.96 2.01 -7.98
C ARG A 24 -29.30 1.53 -7.44
N GLN A 25 -29.40 0.25 -7.05
CA GLN A 25 -30.62 -0.30 -6.48
C GLN A 25 -30.99 0.39 -5.17
N LEU A 26 -29.99 0.70 -4.33
CA LEU A 26 -30.20 1.44 -3.09
C LEU A 26 -30.75 2.84 -3.37
N LEU A 27 -30.11 3.62 -4.25
CA LEU A 27 -30.56 4.97 -4.58
C LEU A 27 -31.95 4.99 -5.21
N SER A 28 -32.25 4.06 -6.13
CA SER A 28 -33.59 3.97 -6.74
C SER A 28 -34.72 3.68 -5.74
N ARG A 29 -34.39 3.05 -4.61
CA ARG A 29 -35.35 2.68 -3.56
C ARG A 29 -35.40 3.69 -2.42
N THR A 30 -34.48 4.64 -2.39
CA THR A 30 -34.38 5.64 -1.32
C THR A 30 -35.14 6.89 -1.73
N GLN A 31 -35.97 7.43 -0.84
CA GLN A 31 -36.65 8.70 -1.08
C GLN A 31 -35.61 9.83 -1.13
N ALA A 32 -35.68 10.69 -2.15
CA ALA A 32 -34.81 11.86 -2.24
C ALA A 32 -35.09 12.82 -1.07
N VAL A 33 -34.04 13.16 -0.33
CA VAL A 33 -34.08 14.09 0.80
C VAL A 33 -32.91 15.05 0.63
N ALA A 34 -33.18 16.36 0.70
CA ALA A 34 -32.14 17.39 0.67
C ALA A 34 -31.32 17.37 1.95
N GLY A 35 -30.08 17.86 1.87
CA GLY A 35 -29.25 18.10 3.04
C GLY A 35 -29.87 19.12 3.99
N ILE A 36 -29.47 19.05 5.25
CA ILE A 36 -29.88 20.01 6.28
C ILE A 36 -29.04 21.28 6.10
N ASP A 37 -29.66 22.44 6.31
CA ASP A 37 -28.95 23.70 6.29
C ASP A 37 -27.91 23.79 7.43
N THR A 38 -26.70 24.18 7.05
CA THR A 38 -25.54 24.44 7.93
C THR A 38 -25.90 25.33 9.11
N SER A 39 -26.66 26.39 8.86
CA SER A 39 -27.03 27.40 9.87
C SER A 39 -27.90 26.82 10.98
N THR A 40 -28.70 25.79 10.65
CA THR A 40 -29.58 25.12 11.60
C THR A 40 -28.80 24.17 12.51
N LEU A 41 -27.78 23.50 11.97
CA LEU A 41 -26.93 22.58 12.73
C LEU A 41 -25.89 23.31 13.56
N PHE A 42 -25.33 24.40 13.03
CA PHE A 42 -24.21 25.12 13.62
C PHE A 42 -24.45 26.64 13.63
N PRO A 43 -25.43 27.13 14.42
CA PRO A 43 -25.86 28.53 14.38
C PRO A 43 -24.78 29.54 14.84
N ASN A 44 -23.81 29.10 15.63
CA ASN A 44 -22.76 29.95 16.19
C ASN A 44 -21.38 29.70 15.57
N ALA A 45 -21.28 28.89 14.52
CA ALA A 45 -20.01 28.58 13.88
C ALA A 45 -19.57 29.66 12.90
N ASN A 46 -18.26 29.75 12.65
CA ASN A 46 -17.72 30.67 11.65
C ASN A 46 -18.25 30.29 10.26
N PRO A 47 -18.88 31.20 9.51
CA PRO A 47 -19.44 30.91 8.19
C PRO A 47 -18.38 30.42 7.19
N GLU A 48 -17.15 30.95 7.23
CA GLU A 48 -16.06 30.51 6.35
C GLU A 48 -15.58 29.09 6.69
N GLY A 49 -15.60 28.73 7.98
CA GLY A 49 -15.25 27.39 8.43
C GLY A 49 -16.31 26.36 8.04
N LEU A 50 -17.59 26.74 8.11
CA LEU A 50 -18.70 25.93 7.62
C LEU A 50 -18.64 25.73 6.10
N ASP A 51 -18.33 26.79 5.34
CA ASP A 51 -18.16 26.69 3.89
C ASP A 51 -17.04 25.71 3.50
N LEU A 52 -15.87 25.83 4.15
CA LEU A 52 -14.77 24.90 3.95
C LEU A 52 -15.17 23.45 4.28
N LEU A 53 -15.84 23.25 5.42
CA LEU A 53 -16.29 21.93 5.86
C LEU A 53 -17.28 21.30 4.87
N TRP A 54 -18.23 22.08 4.33
CA TRP A 54 -19.20 21.56 3.37
C TRP A 54 -18.60 21.25 2.00
N LYS A 55 -17.53 21.95 1.60
CA LYS A 55 -16.74 21.60 0.41
C LYS A 55 -15.92 20.31 0.60
N MET A 56 -15.59 19.94 1.83
CA MET A 56 -14.94 18.65 2.16
C MET A 56 -15.95 17.50 2.26
N LEU A 57 -17.12 17.74 2.85
CA LEU A 57 -18.16 16.73 3.12
C LEU A 57 -19.11 16.52 1.93
N VAL A 58 -18.56 16.16 0.78
CA VAL A 58 -19.34 15.80 -0.41
C VAL A 58 -19.19 14.32 -0.80
N PHE A 59 -20.26 13.74 -1.34
CA PHE A 59 -20.28 12.35 -1.80
C PHE A 59 -19.43 12.12 -3.04
N ASP A 60 -19.43 13.09 -3.95
CA ASP A 60 -18.69 13.04 -5.19
C ASP A 60 -17.24 13.41 -4.94
N VAL A 61 -16.31 12.49 -5.22
CA VAL A 61 -14.88 12.71 -4.96
C VAL A 61 -14.33 13.78 -5.90
N GLU A 62 -14.85 13.89 -7.12
CA GLU A 62 -14.39 14.89 -8.10
C GLU A 62 -14.86 16.31 -7.76
N LYS A 63 -15.95 16.44 -7.00
CA LYS A 63 -16.44 17.73 -6.51
C LYS A 63 -15.87 18.11 -5.15
N ARG A 64 -15.16 17.19 -4.48
CA ARG A 64 -14.57 17.45 -3.17
C ARG A 64 -13.40 18.41 -3.36
N ILE A 65 -13.36 19.44 -2.52
CA ILE A 65 -12.25 20.40 -2.52
C ILE A 65 -10.91 19.67 -2.40
N THR A 66 -9.93 20.08 -3.21
CA THR A 66 -8.58 19.51 -3.11
C THR A 66 -7.83 20.10 -1.92
N VAL A 67 -6.68 19.49 -1.57
CA VAL A 67 -5.84 20.02 -0.49
C VAL A 67 -5.33 21.42 -0.84
N GLU A 68 -4.91 21.62 -2.08
CA GLU A 68 -4.39 22.90 -2.59
C GLU A 68 -5.45 24.00 -2.58
N GLU A 69 -6.70 23.68 -2.95
CA GLU A 69 -7.82 24.61 -2.86
C GLU A 69 -8.21 24.92 -1.41
N ALA A 70 -8.20 23.91 -0.53
CA ALA A 70 -8.49 24.08 0.88
C ALA A 70 -7.47 24.98 1.58
N LEU A 71 -6.17 24.81 1.28
CA LEU A 71 -5.11 25.65 1.82
C LEU A 71 -5.26 27.12 1.43
N ARG A 72 -5.76 27.41 0.23
CA ARG A 72 -6.06 28.77 -0.26
C ARG A 72 -7.41 29.32 0.19
N HIS A 73 -8.18 28.57 0.99
CA HIS A 73 -9.50 28.99 1.43
C HIS A 73 -9.43 30.17 2.41
N PRO A 74 -10.35 31.15 2.36
CA PRO A 74 -10.37 32.31 3.27
C PRO A 74 -10.24 31.95 4.75
N TYR A 75 -10.91 30.85 5.15
CA TYR A 75 -10.84 30.33 6.51
C TYR A 75 -9.42 29.97 7.00
N LEU A 76 -8.53 29.56 6.10
CA LEU A 76 -7.13 29.22 6.39
C LEU A 76 -6.14 30.31 6.01
N ALA A 77 -6.61 31.48 5.54
CA ALA A 77 -5.75 32.54 5.01
C ALA A 77 -4.69 33.02 6.01
N MET A 78 -4.99 33.00 7.32
CA MET A 78 -4.02 33.41 8.35
C MET A 78 -2.89 32.40 8.60
N TYR A 79 -3.02 31.18 8.09
CA TYR A 79 -2.05 30.11 8.22
C TYR A 79 -1.37 29.74 6.89
N TYR A 80 -1.90 30.22 5.77
CA TYR A 80 -1.38 29.92 4.45
C TYR A 80 -0.04 30.61 4.23
N ASP A 81 0.95 29.84 3.81
CA ASP A 81 2.32 30.27 3.54
C ASP A 81 2.72 29.72 2.16
N GLU A 82 2.72 30.58 1.15
CA GLU A 82 2.96 30.23 -0.26
C GLU A 82 4.38 29.66 -0.48
N GLU A 83 5.36 30.12 0.31
CA GLU A 83 6.74 29.63 0.19
C GLU A 83 6.86 28.15 0.55
N ARG A 84 6.05 27.68 1.52
CA ARG A 84 6.05 26.27 1.96
C ARG A 84 5.41 25.30 0.98
N GLU A 85 4.45 25.76 0.17
CA GLU A 85 3.76 24.90 -0.80
C GLU A 85 4.69 24.48 -1.95
N SER A 86 5.72 25.28 -2.23
CA SER A 86 6.64 25.07 -3.36
C SER A 86 7.72 24.00 -3.15
N VAL A 87 7.80 23.39 -1.96
CA VAL A 87 8.84 22.42 -1.63
C VAL A 87 8.57 21.10 -2.36
N PRO A 88 9.46 20.64 -3.25
CA PRO A 88 9.27 19.37 -3.94
C PRO A 88 9.32 18.22 -2.94
N VAL A 89 8.22 17.46 -2.85
CA VAL A 89 8.14 16.25 -2.04
C VAL A 89 8.36 15.04 -2.94
N GLU A 90 9.22 14.12 -2.52
CA GLU A 90 9.39 12.85 -3.21
C GLU A 90 8.08 12.06 -3.15
N LYS A 91 7.58 11.63 -4.31
CA LYS A 91 6.38 10.80 -4.36
C LYS A 91 6.69 9.46 -3.72
N PHE A 92 5.89 9.08 -2.73
CA PHE A 92 5.94 7.74 -2.16
C PHE A 92 5.71 6.72 -3.28
N GLN A 93 6.65 5.78 -3.42
CA GLN A 93 6.53 4.67 -4.34
C GLN A 93 5.85 3.52 -3.60
N SER A 94 4.69 3.06 -4.08
CA SER A 94 3.99 1.93 -3.46
C SER A 94 4.86 0.67 -3.55
N PHE A 95 4.81 -0.12 -2.49
CA PHE A 95 5.34 -1.47 -2.44
C PHE A 95 4.24 -2.44 -2.89
N ASP A 96 3.79 -2.33 -4.14
CA ASP A 96 2.91 -3.34 -4.73
C ASP A 96 3.78 -4.56 -5.07
N LEU A 97 4.14 -5.31 -4.02
CA LEU A 97 5.08 -6.44 -4.01
C LEU A 97 4.34 -7.77 -4.21
N ASP A 98 3.33 -7.79 -5.07
CA ASP A 98 2.41 -8.93 -5.22
C ASP A 98 3.11 -10.23 -5.68
N ASP A 99 4.31 -10.12 -6.28
CA ASP A 99 5.10 -11.23 -6.81
C ASP A 99 6.44 -11.46 -6.05
N LEU A 100 6.58 -10.99 -4.81
CA LEU A 100 7.81 -11.23 -4.03
C LEU A 100 7.79 -12.56 -3.28
N ASP A 101 8.91 -13.29 -3.34
CA ASP A 101 9.14 -14.43 -2.46
C ASP A 101 9.69 -13.99 -1.09
N GLU A 102 9.75 -14.92 -0.13
CA GLU A 102 10.23 -14.64 1.23
C GLU A 102 11.68 -14.13 1.26
N THR A 103 12.51 -14.61 0.32
CA THR A 103 13.93 -14.25 0.28
C THR A 103 14.08 -12.82 -0.21
N ASP A 104 13.40 -12.46 -1.28
CA ASP A 104 13.39 -11.13 -1.85
C ASP A 104 12.84 -10.11 -0.85
N LEU A 105 11.78 -10.47 -0.12
CA LEU A 105 11.22 -9.60 0.93
C LEU A 105 12.22 -9.35 2.05
N LYS A 106 12.91 -10.40 2.52
CA LYS A 106 13.98 -10.28 3.54
C LYS A 106 15.12 -9.39 3.06
N GLU A 107 15.51 -9.48 1.79
CA GLU A 107 16.54 -8.61 1.23
C GLU A 107 16.08 -7.15 1.12
N LEU A 108 14.84 -6.89 0.71
CA LEU A 108 14.30 -5.52 0.70
C LEU A 108 14.23 -4.92 2.10
N MET A 109 13.74 -5.68 3.09
CA MET A 109 13.72 -5.24 4.48
C MET A 109 15.13 -4.97 5.00
N PHE A 110 16.11 -5.82 4.68
CA PHE A 110 17.49 -5.61 5.08
C PHE A 110 18.11 -4.37 4.43
N LYS A 111 17.81 -4.10 3.14
CA LYS A 111 18.24 -2.87 2.46
C LYS A 111 17.67 -1.63 3.16
N GLU A 112 16.41 -1.67 3.56
CA GLU A 112 15.77 -0.57 4.29
C GLU A 112 16.43 -0.35 5.66
N ILE A 113 16.73 -1.43 6.40
CA ILE A 113 17.51 -1.33 7.65
C ILE A 113 18.86 -0.68 7.37
N CYS A 114 19.56 -1.11 6.32
CA CYS A 114 20.89 -0.58 5.99
C CYS A 114 20.88 0.89 5.55
N HIS A 115 19.76 1.38 5.01
CA HIS A 115 19.58 2.80 4.70
C HIS A 115 19.71 3.66 5.97
N PHE A 116 19.15 3.22 7.09
CA PHE A 116 19.23 3.90 8.39
C PHE A 116 20.40 3.44 9.27
N HIS A 117 20.88 2.21 9.07
CA HIS A 117 21.92 1.54 9.84
C HIS A 117 23.00 0.91 8.94
N PRO A 118 23.89 1.72 8.32
CA PRO A 118 24.88 1.23 7.36
C PRO A 118 25.85 0.18 7.96
N GLU A 119 26.03 0.17 9.28
CA GLU A 119 26.86 -0.80 10.00
C GLU A 119 26.37 -2.25 9.86
N GLU A 120 25.08 -2.46 9.63
CA GLU A 120 24.51 -3.80 9.47
C GLU A 120 25.01 -4.50 8.20
N MET A 121 25.32 -3.75 7.13
CA MET A 121 25.96 -4.33 5.95
C MET A 121 27.34 -4.90 6.27
N VAL A 122 28.12 -4.19 7.10
CA VAL A 122 29.47 -4.60 7.49
C VAL A 122 29.40 -5.85 8.37
N LYS A 123 28.47 -5.89 9.33
CA LYS A 123 28.23 -7.07 10.17
C LYS A 123 27.84 -8.29 9.32
N ARG A 124 26.96 -8.10 8.34
CA ARG A 124 26.55 -9.19 7.43
C ARG A 124 27.72 -9.68 6.55
N ALA A 125 28.57 -8.78 6.07
CA ALA A 125 29.77 -9.15 5.30
C ALA A 125 30.78 -9.92 6.17
N GLN A 126 30.98 -9.50 7.43
CA GLN A 126 31.84 -10.20 8.40
C GLN A 126 31.29 -11.60 8.72
N GLN A 127 29.99 -11.72 9.00
CA GLN A 127 29.33 -13.02 9.24
C GLN A 127 29.47 -13.98 8.05
N GLN A 128 29.44 -13.46 6.82
CA GLN A 128 29.66 -14.27 5.61
C GLN A 128 31.12 -14.68 5.42
N GLN A 129 32.08 -13.85 5.83
CA GLN A 129 33.51 -14.21 5.83
C GLN A 129 33.87 -15.23 6.91
N ASP A 130 33.28 -15.10 8.10
CA ASP A 130 33.53 -15.99 9.24
C ASP A 130 32.81 -17.34 9.10
N ASN A 131 31.76 -17.41 8.27
CA ASN A 131 31.04 -18.65 7.95
C ASN A 131 30.76 -18.76 6.43
N PRO A 132 31.78 -19.06 5.61
CA PRO A 132 31.66 -19.18 4.14
C PRO A 132 30.77 -20.36 3.69
N ASP A 133 30.37 -21.17 4.66
CA ASP A 133 29.71 -22.45 4.54
C ASP A 133 28.19 -22.39 4.81
N SER A 134 27.66 -21.18 5.03
CA SER A 134 26.22 -20.92 5.19
C SER A 134 25.42 -21.07 3.90
N VAL A 135 26.10 -21.23 2.76
CA VAL A 135 25.50 -21.59 1.47
C VAL A 135 25.09 -23.05 1.55
N GLU A 136 23.88 -23.29 2.07
CA GLU A 136 23.12 -24.53 1.96
C GLU A 136 23.97 -25.81 1.87
N LYS A 137 24.79 -26.08 2.90
CA LYS A 137 25.62 -27.29 2.96
C LYS A 137 24.76 -28.53 2.82
N LEU A 138 24.85 -29.18 1.66
CA LEU A 138 24.33 -30.54 1.50
C LEU A 138 25.17 -31.49 2.37
N PRO A 139 24.59 -32.55 2.96
CA PRO A 139 25.36 -33.54 3.70
C PRO A 139 26.49 -34.13 2.84
N PRO A 140 27.57 -34.65 3.44
CA PRO A 140 28.76 -35.09 2.70
C PRO A 140 28.43 -36.08 1.57
N GLY A 141 28.81 -35.72 0.33
CA GLY A 141 28.62 -36.55 -0.86
C GLY A 141 27.31 -36.35 -1.62
N TRP A 142 26.44 -35.45 -1.17
CA TRP A 142 25.26 -35.03 -1.90
C TRP A 142 25.53 -33.84 -2.83
N VAL A 143 24.86 -33.83 -3.99
CA VAL A 143 25.00 -32.81 -5.04
C VAL A 143 23.62 -32.37 -5.51
N LYS A 144 23.36 -31.05 -5.55
CA LYS A 144 22.17 -30.43 -6.14
C LYS A 144 22.31 -30.39 -7.66
N ARG A 145 21.31 -30.89 -8.39
CA ARG A 145 21.26 -30.91 -9.85
C ARG A 145 19.93 -30.37 -10.35
N GLU A 146 19.97 -29.60 -11.42
CA GLU A 146 18.75 -29.18 -12.11
C GLU A 146 18.15 -30.34 -12.90
N SER A 147 16.82 -30.44 -12.87
CA SER A 147 16.08 -31.43 -13.63
C SER A 147 16.13 -31.13 -15.12
N ARG A 148 16.55 -32.13 -15.90
CA ARG A 148 16.51 -32.05 -17.36
C ARG A 148 15.08 -32.11 -17.92
N SER A 149 14.14 -32.63 -17.14
CA SER A 149 12.74 -32.83 -17.56
C SER A 149 11.81 -31.72 -17.08
N VAL A 150 12.18 -30.98 -16.03
CA VAL A 150 11.39 -29.88 -15.46
C VAL A 150 12.31 -28.69 -15.20
N PRO A 151 12.44 -27.75 -16.16
CA PRO A 151 13.30 -26.58 -16.02
C PRO A 151 13.00 -25.81 -14.73
N GLY A 152 14.04 -25.34 -14.04
CA GLY A 152 13.91 -24.61 -12.77
C GLY A 152 13.65 -25.46 -11.53
N LYS A 153 13.42 -26.78 -11.65
CA LYS A 153 13.35 -27.69 -10.48
C LYS A 153 14.68 -28.38 -10.24
N TYR A 154 15.03 -28.57 -8.97
CA TYR A 154 16.26 -29.23 -8.54
C TYR A 154 15.97 -30.54 -7.82
N TYR A 155 16.86 -31.52 -7.98
CA TYR A 155 16.90 -32.74 -7.19
C TYR A 155 18.30 -32.92 -6.60
N TYR A 156 18.39 -33.70 -5.52
CA TYR A 156 19.64 -34.00 -4.83
C TYR A 156 20.05 -35.44 -5.16
N SER A 157 21.33 -35.64 -5.44
CA SER A 157 21.86 -36.97 -5.76
C SER A 157 23.14 -37.25 -4.98
N ASN A 158 23.29 -38.48 -4.50
CA ASN A 158 24.51 -38.97 -3.88
C ASN A 158 25.15 -40.04 -4.77
N PRO A 159 26.17 -39.69 -5.61
CA PRO A 159 26.77 -40.62 -6.57
C PRO A 159 27.45 -41.82 -5.91
N LYS A 160 27.92 -41.67 -4.66
CA LYS A 160 28.55 -42.77 -3.92
C LYS A 160 27.55 -43.82 -3.45
N ARG A 161 26.31 -43.40 -3.12
CA ARG A 161 25.23 -44.29 -2.68
C ARG A 161 24.28 -44.70 -3.82
N GLY A 162 24.32 -44.02 -4.96
CA GLY A 162 23.42 -44.26 -6.10
C GLY A 162 21.97 -43.83 -5.85
N ILE A 163 21.74 -42.93 -4.90
CA ILE A 163 20.41 -42.47 -4.48
C ILE A 163 20.17 -41.04 -4.97
N SER A 164 18.92 -40.74 -5.35
CA SER A 164 18.45 -39.39 -5.65
C SER A 164 17.11 -39.11 -4.99
N THR A 165 16.93 -37.91 -4.44
CA THR A 165 15.66 -37.44 -3.84
C THR A 165 15.34 -36.02 -4.30
N TRP A 166 14.06 -35.68 -4.29
CA TRP A 166 13.56 -34.31 -4.49
C TRP A 166 13.35 -33.57 -3.16
N ILE A 167 13.45 -34.29 -2.04
CA ILE A 167 13.15 -33.80 -0.69
C ILE A 167 14.45 -33.72 0.10
N LYS A 168 14.80 -32.51 0.56
CA LYS A 168 16.08 -32.26 1.24
C LYS A 168 16.19 -32.97 2.60
N GLU A 169 15.06 -33.19 3.26
CA GLU A 169 14.97 -33.88 4.57
C GLU A 169 15.25 -35.39 4.48
N GLU A 170 15.20 -35.99 3.28
CA GLU A 170 15.55 -37.41 3.05
C GLU A 170 17.06 -37.63 2.83
N MET A 171 17.88 -36.59 3.02
CA MET A 171 19.32 -36.61 2.79
C MET A 171 20.16 -37.01 4.03
N ASP A 172 19.52 -37.07 5.19
CA ASP A 172 20.10 -37.44 6.50
C ASP A 172 20.17 -38.96 6.72
#